data_AF-V6F8B3-F1
#
_entry.id   AF-V6F8B3-F1
#
_cell.length_a   1.000
_cell.length_b   1.000
_cell.length_c   1.000
_cell.angle_alpha   90.00
_cell.angle_beta   90.00
_cell.angle_gamma   90.00
#
_symmetry.space_group_name_H-M   'P 1'
#
loop_
_entity.id
_entity.type
_entity.pdbx_description
1 polymer ?
#
loop_
_entity_poly.entity_id
_entity_poly.type
_entity_poly.pdbx_seq_one_letter_code
_entity_poly.pdbx_strand_id
1 'polypeptide(L)'
;MACCGTRRASRASPPLPLETIARVLALPCSNPPGSITHWTGRAVAKAVGISLRAVQRIWDAHRLQPHRLRTFKKSKDPAFSEKVEDVVGLYMEPPCHAVVVSIDKKSQIQALDRTQPGLPLKLEQIPT
;
A
#
# COMPACT_ATOMS: atom_id res chain seq x y z
N MET A 1 2.23 49.44 -22.34
CA MET A 1 3.04 48.19 -22.31
C MET A 1 2.34 47.22 -21.37
N ALA A 2 1.53 46.30 -21.90
CA ALA A 2 0.81 45.30 -21.09
C ALA A 2 0.89 43.95 -21.81
N CYS A 3 1.74 43.06 -21.31
CA CYS A 3 1.83 41.69 -21.78
C CYS A 3 0.57 40.92 -21.36
N CYS A 4 -0.40 40.79 -22.27
CA CYS A 4 -1.48 39.82 -22.14
C CYS A 4 -0.86 38.42 -22.26
N GLY A 5 -0.55 37.79 -21.13
CA GLY A 5 -0.07 36.42 -21.08
C GLY A 5 -1.17 35.46 -21.51
N THR A 6 -1.17 35.07 -22.79
CA THR A 6 -2.02 34.00 -23.29
C THR A 6 -1.59 32.69 -22.61
N ARG A 7 -2.31 32.28 -21.57
CA ARG A 7 -2.23 30.91 -21.07
C ARG A 7 -2.73 30.01 -22.21
N ARG A 8 -1.81 29.29 -22.88
CA ARG A 8 -2.18 28.23 -23.82
C ARG A 8 -3.05 27.25 -23.07
N ALA A 9 -4.31 27.12 -23.49
CA ALA A 9 -5.14 25.99 -23.11
C ALA A 9 -4.36 24.72 -23.45
N SER A 10 -4.02 23.92 -22.44
CA SER A 10 -3.37 22.63 -22.68
C SER A 10 -4.35 21.79 -23.46
N ARG A 11 -3.98 21.45 -24.70
CA ARG A 11 -4.70 20.50 -25.55
C ARG A 11 -4.99 19.28 -24.70
N ALA A 12 -6.26 19.04 -24.36
CA ALA A 12 -6.64 17.88 -23.60
C ALA A 12 -6.22 16.67 -24.42
N SER A 13 -5.15 15.99 -23.99
CA SER A 13 -4.76 14.74 -24.63
C SER A 13 -5.96 13.80 -24.59
N PRO A 14 -6.25 13.09 -25.70
CA PRO A 14 -7.30 12.09 -25.72
C PRO A 14 -7.16 11.17 -24.50
N PRO A 15 -8.29 10.74 -23.90
CA PRO A 15 -8.25 9.76 -22.83
C PRO A 15 -7.48 8.54 -23.34
N LEU A 16 -6.52 8.07 -22.53
CA LEU A 16 -5.74 6.89 -22.88
C LEU A 16 -6.68 5.67 -22.93
N PRO A 17 -6.42 4.69 -23.81
CA PRO A 17 -7.18 3.46 -23.84
C PRO A 17 -7.20 2.79 -22.45
N LEU A 18 -8.33 2.23 -22.05
CA LEU A 18 -8.48 1.56 -20.75
C LEU A 18 -7.45 0.45 -20.56
N GLU A 19 -7.09 -0.27 -21.61
CA GLU A 19 -6.03 -1.29 -21.58
C GLU A 19 -4.67 -0.71 -21.18
N THR A 20 -4.36 0.51 -21.65
CA THR A 20 -3.11 1.20 -21.30
C THR A 20 -3.12 1.59 -19.82
N ILE A 21 -4.25 2.08 -19.32
CA ILE A 21 -4.42 2.43 -17.91
C ILE A 21 -4.27 1.17 -17.03
N ALA A 22 -4.95 0.08 -17.39
CA ALA A 22 -4.85 -1.19 -16.68
C ALA A 22 -3.40 -1.71 -16.64
N ARG A 23 -2.67 -1.62 -17.76
CA ARG A 23 -1.26 -2.01 -17.82
C ARG A 23 -0.37 -1.16 -16.91
N VAL A 24 -0.60 0.15 -16.85
CA VAL A 24 0.13 1.09 -15.96
C VAL A 24 -0.13 0.80 -14.47
N LEU A 25 -1.32 0.32 -14.12
CA LEU A 25 -1.66 -0.06 -12.75
C LEU A 25 -1.14 -1.45 -12.37
N ALA A 26 -1.15 -2.40 -13.30
CA ALA A 26 -0.73 -3.78 -13.04
C ALA A 26 0.79 -3.96 -12.97
N LEU A 27 1.56 -3.23 -13.79
CA LEU A 27 3.01 -3.35 -13.86
C LEU A 27 3.70 -3.13 -12.49
N PRO A 28 3.41 -2.07 -11.73
CA PRO A 28 3.97 -1.87 -10.39
C PRO A 28 3.70 -2.99 -9.37
N CYS A 29 2.72 -3.86 -9.62
CA CYS A 29 2.37 -4.99 -8.76
C CYS A 29 3.21 -6.25 -9.02
N SER A 30 4.07 -6.25 -10.04
CA SER A 30 5.03 -7.32 -10.32
C SER A 30 6.46 -6.91 -9.98
N ASN A 31 7.39 -7.87 -9.98
CA ASN A 31 8.80 -7.54 -9.81
C ASN A 31 9.33 -6.83 -11.06
N PRO A 32 10.04 -5.69 -10.91
CA PRO A 32 10.70 -5.06 -12.03
C PRO A 32 11.81 -5.99 -12.59
N PRO A 33 12.07 -5.96 -13.90
CA PRO A 33 13.13 -6.76 -14.50
C PRO A 33 14.53 -6.28 -14.04
N GLY A 34 15.42 -7.22 -13.77
CA GLY A 34 16.82 -6.95 -13.41
C GLY A 34 17.04 -6.74 -11.90
N SER A 35 18.03 -5.91 -11.55
CA SER A 35 18.47 -5.63 -10.17
C SER A 35 17.76 -4.46 -9.50
N ILE A 36 16.69 -3.93 -10.11
CA ILE A 36 15.96 -2.78 -9.57
C ILE A 36 15.04 -3.27 -8.44
N THR A 37 15.03 -2.59 -7.30
CA THR A 37 14.22 -3.00 -6.14
C THR A 37 12.75 -2.59 -6.22
N HIS A 38 12.41 -1.61 -7.07
CA HIS A 38 11.06 -1.06 -7.19
C HIS A 38 10.78 -0.47 -8.57
N TRP A 39 9.50 -0.44 -8.98
CA TRP A 39 9.09 0.25 -10.20
C TRP A 39 9.15 1.76 -10.02
N THR A 40 9.99 2.42 -10.81
CA THR A 40 9.96 3.89 -10.94
C THR A 40 8.97 4.30 -12.02
N GLY A 41 8.42 5.52 -11.91
CA GLY A 41 7.53 6.05 -12.95
C GLY A 41 8.17 6.09 -14.34
N ARG A 42 9.49 6.32 -14.41
CA ARG A 42 10.24 6.27 -15.68
C ARG A 42 10.36 4.85 -16.24
N ALA A 43 10.56 3.85 -15.39
CA ALA A 43 10.60 2.46 -15.82
C ALA A 43 9.23 2.01 -16.38
N VAL A 44 8.13 2.38 -15.71
CA VAL A 44 6.77 2.07 -16.19
C VAL A 44 6.46 2.82 -17.49
N ALA A 45 6.85 4.09 -17.58
CA ALA A 45 6.71 4.87 -18.81
C ALA A 45 7.41 4.20 -20.00
N LYS A 46 8.66 3.74 -19.80
CA LYS A 46 9.43 3.04 -20.84
C LYS A 46 8.82 1.68 -21.20
N ALA A 47 8.33 0.92 -20.22
CA ALA A 47 7.72 -0.39 -20.45
C ALA A 47 6.38 -0.31 -21.19
N VAL A 48 5.58 0.73 -20.93
CA VAL A 48 4.26 0.92 -21.54
C VAL A 48 4.32 1.75 -22.83
N GLY A 49 5.35 2.58 -23.02
CA GLY A 49 5.48 3.46 -24.18
C GLY A 49 4.72 4.79 -24.05
N ILE A 50 4.55 5.31 -22.83
CA ILE A 50 3.82 6.56 -22.57
C ILE A 50 4.70 7.58 -21.84
N SER A 51 4.29 8.84 -21.83
CA SER A 51 5.01 9.89 -21.10
C SER A 51 4.97 9.67 -19.59
N LEU A 52 6.02 10.09 -18.87
CA LEU A 52 6.07 10.07 -17.41
C LEU A 52 4.88 10.82 -16.77
N ARG A 53 4.49 11.95 -17.36
CA ARG A 53 3.37 12.77 -16.88
C ARG A 53 2.04 12.03 -16.98
N ALA A 54 1.87 11.20 -18.01
CA ALA A 54 0.69 10.35 -18.14
C ALA A 54 0.65 9.26 -17.05
N VAL A 55 1.78 8.61 -16.78
CA VAL A 55 1.92 7.63 -15.68
C VAL A 55 1.57 8.27 -14.33
N GLN A 56 2.17 9.43 -14.03
CA GLN A 56 1.91 10.16 -12.78
C GLN A 56 0.44 10.53 -12.64
N ARG A 57 -0.20 11.06 -13.70
CA ARG A 57 -1.63 11.39 -13.68
C ARG A 57 -2.52 10.17 -13.42
N ILE A 58 -2.18 9.02 -14.00
CA ILE A 58 -2.89 7.76 -13.74
C ILE A 58 -2.71 7.36 -12.28
N TRP A 59 -1.47 7.37 -11.77
CA TRP A 59 -1.20 7.00 -10.39
C TRP A 59 -1.89 7.93 -9.38
N ASP A 60 -1.89 9.24 -9.63
CA ASP A 60 -2.58 10.21 -8.77
C ASP A 60 -4.10 9.97 -8.76
N ALA A 61 -4.69 9.73 -9.94
CA ALA A 61 -6.12 9.45 -10.08
C ALA A 61 -6.55 8.16 -9.35
N HIS A 62 -5.69 7.14 -9.33
CA HIS A 62 -5.94 5.86 -8.67
C HIS A 62 -5.28 5.75 -7.28
N ARG A 63 -4.70 6.84 -6.77
CA ARG A 63 -3.95 6.91 -5.51
C ARG A 63 -2.86 5.85 -5.35
N LEU A 64 -2.25 5.43 -6.46
CA LEU A 64 -1.20 4.40 -6.47
C LEU A 64 0.14 5.02 -6.05
N GLN A 65 0.79 4.42 -5.05
CA GLN A 65 2.10 4.88 -4.54
C GLN A 65 3.10 3.72 -4.53
N PRO A 66 3.77 3.42 -5.66
CA PRO A 66 4.65 2.25 -5.76
C PRO A 66 5.80 2.23 -4.76
N HIS A 67 6.32 3.40 -4.40
CA HIS A 67 7.36 3.57 -3.39
C HIS A 67 6.88 3.37 -1.94
N ARG A 68 5.55 3.31 -1.72
CA ARG A 68 4.94 3.03 -0.41
C ARG A 68 4.37 1.63 -0.29
N LEU A 69 4.46 0.81 -1.34
CA LEU A 69 4.18 -0.62 -1.25
C LEU A 69 5.23 -1.23 -0.31
N ARG A 70 4.89 -1.23 0.98
CA ARG A 70 5.55 -2.06 1.98
C ARG A 70 5.26 -3.49 1.53
N THR A 71 6.32 -4.24 1.25
CA THR A 71 6.29 -5.67 0.97
C THR A 71 5.31 -6.34 1.91
N PHE A 72 4.11 -6.64 1.44
CA PHE A 72 3.22 -7.53 2.17
C PHE A 72 3.89 -8.89 2.14
N LYS A 73 4.07 -9.51 3.30
CA LYS A 73 4.71 -10.82 3.41
C LYS A 73 3.78 -11.84 2.78
N LYS A 74 3.90 -12.01 1.47
CA LYS A 74 3.07 -12.93 0.69
C LYS A 74 3.50 -14.34 1.06
N SER A 75 2.63 -15.07 1.76
CA SER A 75 2.84 -16.50 1.92
C SER A 75 2.78 -17.15 0.53
N LYS A 76 3.64 -18.15 0.29
CA LYS A 76 3.59 -18.97 -0.94
C LYS A 76 2.55 -20.09 -0.83
N ASP A 77 1.82 -20.14 0.26
CA ASP A 77 0.79 -21.13 0.51
C ASP A 77 -0.38 -20.94 -0.47
N PRO A 78 -0.73 -21.96 -1.29
CA PRO A 78 -1.88 -21.87 -2.20
C PRO A 78 -3.21 -21.67 -1.45
N ALA A 79 -3.30 -22.07 -0.18
CA ALA A 79 -4.48 -21.88 0.67
C ALA A 79 -4.39 -20.61 1.55
N PHE A 80 -3.52 -19.65 1.21
CA PHE A 80 -3.27 -18.47 2.05
C PHE A 80 -4.54 -17.65 2.32
N SER A 81 -5.39 -17.43 1.31
CA SER A 81 -6.62 -16.63 1.48
C SER A 81 -7.59 -17.28 2.45
N GLU A 82 -7.84 -18.58 2.28
CA GLU A 82 -8.74 -19.36 3.13
C GLU A 82 -8.28 -19.33 4.60
N LYS A 83 -6.98 -19.55 4.85
CA LYS A 83 -6.42 -19.46 6.21
C LYS A 83 -6.51 -18.06 6.81
N VAL A 84 -6.36 -17.02 6.00
CA VAL A 84 -6.52 -15.64 6.48
C VAL A 84 -7.97 -15.37 6.84
N GLU A 85 -8.91 -15.83 6.02
CA GLU A 85 -10.35 -15.70 6.26
C GLU A 85 -10.75 -16.43 7.55
N ASP A 86 -10.25 -17.64 7.79
CA ASP A 86 -10.48 -18.38 9.03
C ASP A 86 -9.98 -17.61 10.26
N VAL A 87 -8.74 -17.10 10.20
CA VAL A 87 -8.15 -16.34 11.31
C VAL A 87 -8.91 -15.04 11.56
N VAL A 88 -9.31 -14.32 10.51
CA VAL A 88 -10.13 -13.10 10.64
C VAL A 88 -11.52 -13.44 11.18
N GLY A 89 -12.10 -14.57 10.76
CA GLY A 89 -13.38 -15.07 11.24
C GLY A 89 -13.39 -15.25 12.75
N LEU A 90 -12.31 -15.78 13.34
CA LEU A 90 -12.16 -15.89 14.79
C LEU A 90 -12.24 -14.55 15.54
N TYR A 91 -11.86 -13.44 14.89
CA TYR A 91 -11.96 -12.10 15.48
C TYR A 91 -13.34 -11.46 15.27
N MET A 92 -13.99 -11.77 14.15
CA MET A 92 -15.27 -11.16 13.78
C MET A 92 -16.46 -11.87 14.45
N GLU A 93 -16.43 -13.19 14.52
CA GLU A 93 -17.47 -14.02 15.14
C GLU A 93 -16.79 -15.07 16.04
N PRO A 94 -16.32 -14.67 17.23
CA PRO A 94 -15.63 -15.58 18.14
C PRO A 94 -16.62 -16.63 18.68
N PRO A 95 -16.26 -17.93 18.66
CA PRO A 95 -17.11 -18.98 19.25
C PRO A 95 -17.35 -18.74 20.75
N CYS A 96 -18.49 -19.24 21.27
CA CYS A 96 -18.81 -19.13 22.69
C CYS A 96 -17.69 -19.70 23.57
N HIS A 97 -17.24 -18.93 24.55
CA HIS A 97 -16.14 -19.26 25.46
C HIS A 97 -14.77 -19.48 24.81
N ALA A 98 -14.53 -18.95 23.60
CA ALA A 98 -13.23 -19.03 22.94
C ALA A 98 -12.20 -18.02 23.50
N VAL A 99 -10.94 -18.45 23.57
CA VAL A 99 -9.78 -17.58 23.83
C VAL A 99 -8.89 -17.62 22.59
N VAL A 100 -8.67 -16.47 21.94
CA VAL A 100 -7.78 -16.34 20.78
C VAL A 100 -6.42 -15.82 21.24
N VAL A 101 -5.37 -16.63 21.04
CA VAL A 101 -3.99 -16.25 21.38
C VAL A 101 -3.22 -16.01 20.08
N SER A 102 -2.76 -14.77 19.88
CA SER A 102 -1.95 -14.40 18.72
C SER A 102 -0.50 -14.17 19.11
N ILE A 103 0.41 -14.96 18.53
CA ILE A 103 1.85 -14.89 18.77
C ILE A 103 2.52 -14.49 17.47
N ASP A 104 2.99 -13.24 17.39
CA ASP A 104 3.77 -12.75 16.26
C ASP A 104 5.24 -12.57 16.65
N LYS A 105 6.15 -13.05 15.80
CA LYS A 105 7.57 -12.72 15.93
C LYS A 105 7.81 -11.39 15.24
N LYS A 106 7.79 -10.32 16.03
CA LYS A 106 8.14 -8.99 15.55
C LYS A 106 9.65 -8.75 15.64
N SER A 107 10.39 -9.06 14.56
CA SER A 107 11.81 -8.70 14.47
C SER A 107 11.96 -7.18 14.56
N GLN A 108 12.88 -6.70 15.43
CA GLN A 108 13.10 -5.30 15.86
C GLN A 108 12.29 -4.78 17.04
N ILE A 109 11.36 -5.54 17.63
CA ILE A 109 10.98 -5.31 19.03
C ILE A 109 11.87 -6.23 19.86
N GLN A 110 12.94 -5.68 20.44
CA GLN A 110 13.51 -6.30 21.62
C GLN A 110 12.43 -6.25 22.70
N ALA A 111 12.20 -7.36 23.40
CA ALA A 111 11.68 -7.30 24.74
C ALA A 111 12.75 -6.58 25.58
N LEU A 112 12.82 -5.26 25.45
CA LEU A 112 13.39 -4.43 26.48
C LEU A 112 12.49 -4.72 27.68
N ASP A 113 13.00 -5.50 28.63
CA ASP A 113 12.56 -5.40 30.01
C ASP A 113 12.61 -3.91 30.32
N ARG A 114 11.45 -3.26 30.26
CA ARG A 114 11.36 -1.86 30.63
C ARG A 114 11.45 -1.87 32.15
N THR A 115 12.65 -1.69 32.66
CA THR A 115 12.91 -1.20 34.02
C THR A 115 12.50 0.27 34.16
N GLN A 116 11.55 0.74 33.34
CA GLN A 116 10.95 2.05 33.46
C GLN A 116 9.54 1.82 34.01
N PRO A 117 9.24 2.29 35.23
CA PRO A 117 7.91 2.18 35.79
C PRO A 117 6.91 2.76 34.79
N GLY A 118 5.85 2.00 34.50
CA GLY A 118 4.73 2.52 33.73
C GLY A 118 4.24 3.82 34.36
N LEU A 119 3.94 4.80 33.53
CA LEU A 119 3.37 6.07 33.98
C LEU A 119 2.10 5.77 34.80
N PRO A 120 1.87 6.40 35.97
CA PRO A 120 0.73 6.06 36.81
C PRO A 120 -0.59 6.24 36.06
N LEU A 121 -1.42 5.19 36.06
CA LEU A 121 -2.79 5.27 35.56
C LEU A 121 -3.57 6.24 36.46
N LYS A 122 -4.23 7.24 35.86
CA LYS A 122 -5.15 8.12 36.59
C LYS A 122 -6.36 7.31 37.06
N LEU A 123 -6.76 7.54 38.30
CA LEU A 123 -7.75 6.76 39.06
C LEU A 123 -9.20 6.79 38.50
N GLU A 124 -9.46 7.52 37.42
CA GLU A 124 -10.82 7.81 36.94
C GLU A 124 -11.35 6.84 35.87
N GLN A 125 -10.67 5.70 35.62
CA GLN A 125 -11.03 4.78 34.53
C GLN A 125 -11.47 3.37 34.99
N ILE A 126 -11.95 3.21 36.21
CA ILE A 126 -12.62 1.96 36.62
C ILE A 126 -14.14 2.17 36.50
N PRO A 127 -14.84 1.52 35.55
CA PRO A 127 -16.30 1.52 35.56
C PRO A 127 -16.76 0.72 36.78
N THR A 128 -17.64 1.34 37.56
CA THR A 128 -18.27 0.75 38.76
C THR A 128 -19.22 -0.38 38.37
#